data_AF-A0A2S8RDE9-F1
#
_entry.id   AF-A0A2S8RDE9-F1
#
_cell.length_a   1.000
_cell.length_b   1.000
_cell.length_c   1.000
_cell.angle_alpha   90.00
_cell.angle_beta   90.00
_cell.angle_gamma   90.00
#
_symmetry.space_group_name_H-M   'P 1'
#
loop_
_entity.id
_entity.type
_entity.pdbx_description
1 polymer ?
#
loop_
_entity_poly.entity_id
_entity_poly.type
_entity_poly.pdbx_seq_one_letter_code
_entity_poly.pdbx_strand_id
1 'polypeptide(L)'
;MKCFLKSKKGMTLIEVILALSLLAIFTLPLTIGFMNSLFISRKIERENHVNAVTSIIKERVQDALIDENIDLPYVSGGTFNIIDFISSNIVGDGGESDPIEVEYSSDDGEKNNYKFFYRLSYHHDSCYDEEYETVYHVIVSVYLVNRDFKGTLQEAITQNKYNSVNIFKVGADVRKKLHAHSEEPGEEP
;
A
#
# COMPACT_ATOMS: atom_id res chain seq x y z
N MET A 1 47.49 54.24 -11.19
CA MET A 1 46.44 54.33 -10.14
C MET A 1 45.09 54.31 -10.85
N LYS A 2 44.22 53.36 -10.45
CA LYS A 2 42.75 53.39 -10.53
C LYS A 2 42.10 53.97 -11.81
N CYS A 3 41.61 53.07 -12.66
CA CYS A 3 40.28 53.23 -13.24
C CYS A 3 39.56 51.88 -13.17
N PHE A 4 39.11 51.52 -11.96
CA PHE A 4 38.07 50.50 -11.81
C PHE A 4 36.84 51.06 -12.49
N LEU A 5 36.48 50.48 -13.65
CA LEU A 5 35.35 50.83 -14.50
C LEU A 5 34.11 51.12 -13.65
N LYS A 6 33.85 52.40 -13.41
CA LYS A 6 32.66 52.92 -12.75
C LYS A 6 31.75 53.45 -13.85
N SER A 7 30.67 52.73 -14.14
CA SER A 7 29.53 53.31 -14.86
C SER A 7 28.67 54.04 -13.84
N LYS A 8 28.23 55.27 -14.16
CA LYS A 8 27.32 56.07 -13.30
C LYS A 8 25.92 55.45 -13.12
N LYS A 9 25.67 54.26 -13.70
CA LYS A 9 24.43 53.47 -13.60
C LYS A 9 24.68 51.94 -13.55
N GLY A 10 25.93 51.49 -13.42
CA GLY A 10 26.29 50.06 -13.53
C GLY A 10 27.07 49.54 -12.33
N MET A 11 26.81 48.28 -11.99
CA MET A 11 27.46 47.54 -10.91
C MET A 11 28.94 47.30 -11.23
N THR A 12 29.83 47.45 -10.25
CA THR A 12 31.26 47.15 -10.44
C THR A 12 31.48 45.64 -10.51
N LEU A 13 32.54 45.19 -11.21
CA LEU A 13 32.86 43.75 -11.32
C LEU A 13 33.00 43.06 -9.95
N ILE A 14 33.55 43.77 -8.96
CA ILE A 14 33.71 43.27 -7.59
C ILE A 14 32.34 43.11 -6.92
N GLU A 15 31.44 44.08 -7.05
CA GLU A 15 30.08 43.97 -6.51
C GLU A 15 29.31 42.80 -7.15
N VAL A 16 29.50 42.55 -8.45
CA VAL A 16 28.91 41.39 -9.13
C VAL A 16 29.45 40.07 -8.58
N ILE A 17 30.77 39.96 -8.39
CA ILE A 17 31.39 38.76 -7.82
C ILE A 17 30.91 38.54 -6.38
N LEU A 18 30.85 39.60 -5.58
CA LEU A 18 30.34 39.54 -4.20
C LEU A 18 28.86 39.15 -4.17
N ALA A 19 28.03 39.71 -5.05
CA ALA A 19 26.61 39.38 -5.14
C ALA A 19 26.38 37.92 -5.55
N LEU A 20 27.13 37.40 -6.53
CA LEU A 20 27.06 35.99 -6.94
C LEU A 20 27.56 35.05 -5.84
N SER A 21 28.61 35.44 -5.11
CA SER A 21 29.13 34.64 -3.99
C SER A 21 28.11 34.55 -2.85
N LEU A 22 27.50 35.68 -2.47
CA LEU A 22 26.43 35.71 -1.47
C LEU A 22 25.20 34.93 -1.95
N LEU A 23 24.82 35.07 -3.22
CA LEU A 23 23.73 34.30 -3.81
C LEU A 23 23.99 32.79 -3.68
N ALA A 24 25.18 32.31 -4.02
CA ALA A 24 25.53 30.90 -3.90
C ALA A 24 25.49 30.39 -2.45
N ILE A 25 25.96 31.21 -1.48
CA ILE A 25 25.91 30.89 -0.06
C ILE A 25 24.46 30.71 0.42
N PHE A 26 23.52 31.51 -0.09
CA PHE A 26 22.11 31.41 0.28
C PHE A 26 21.35 30.33 -0.50
N THR A 27 21.62 30.17 -1.81
CA THR A 27 20.84 29.26 -2.65
C THR A 27 21.11 27.80 -2.35
N LEU A 28 22.35 27.40 -2.07
CA LEU A 28 22.69 25.99 -1.85
C LEU A 28 21.92 25.37 -0.65
N PRO A 29 21.92 25.97 0.56
CA PRO A 29 21.13 25.44 1.66
C PRO A 29 19.62 25.42 1.38
N LEU A 30 19.11 26.46 0.69
CA LEU A 30 17.70 26.53 0.30
C LEU A 30 17.32 25.38 -0.64
N THR A 31 18.11 25.14 -1.69
CA THR A 31 17.86 24.05 -2.64
C THR A 31 17.88 22.70 -1.94
N ILE A 32 18.83 22.45 -1.03
CA ILE A 32 18.88 21.21 -0.24
C ILE A 32 17.61 21.07 0.62
N GLY A 33 17.18 22.14 1.28
CA GLY A 33 15.95 22.15 2.09
C GLY A 33 14.71 21.82 1.25
N PHE A 34 14.56 22.47 0.09
CA PHE A 34 13.45 22.19 -0.82
C PHE A 34 13.47 20.76 -1.35
N MET A 35 14.64 20.24 -1.76
CA MET A 35 14.75 18.86 -2.23
C MET A 35 14.35 17.85 -1.15
N ASN A 36 14.81 18.03 0.08
CA ASN A 36 14.43 17.15 1.19
C ASN A 36 12.92 17.19 1.46
N SER A 37 12.31 18.38 1.43
CA SER A 37 10.86 18.54 1.56
C SER A 37 10.10 17.78 0.46
N LEU A 38 10.55 17.87 -0.80
CA LEU A 38 9.96 17.12 -1.91
C LEU A 38 10.09 15.60 -1.74
N PHE A 39 11.24 15.11 -1.26
CA PHE A 39 11.42 13.68 -0.99
C PHE A 39 10.52 13.19 0.14
N ILE A 40 10.41 13.96 1.23
CA ILE A 40 9.53 13.63 2.36
C ILE A 40 8.08 13.63 1.91
N SER A 41 7.65 14.64 1.14
CA SER A 41 6.29 14.74 0.62
C SER A 41 5.91 13.52 -0.23
N ARG A 42 6.78 13.09 -1.15
CA ARG A 42 6.55 11.87 -1.95
C ARG A 42 6.51 10.61 -1.11
N LYS A 43 7.31 10.53 -0.04
CA LYS A 43 7.27 9.40 0.88
C LYS A 43 5.94 9.36 1.63
N ILE A 44 5.50 10.48 2.19
CA ILE A 44 4.21 10.60 2.88
C ILE A 44 3.05 10.23 1.95
N GLU A 45 3.05 10.75 0.73
CA GLU A 45 2.06 10.43 -0.29
C GLU A 45 2.00 8.91 -0.55
N ARG A 46 3.15 8.26 -0.75
CA ARG A 46 3.21 6.80 -0.92
C ARG A 46 2.68 6.05 0.30
N GLU A 47 3.08 6.44 1.51
CA GLU A 47 2.58 5.81 2.73
C GLU A 47 1.06 5.99 2.90
N ASN A 48 0.51 7.14 2.51
CA ASN A 48 -0.94 7.35 2.52
C ASN A 48 -1.67 6.37 1.60
N HIS A 49 -1.15 6.13 0.39
CA HIS A 49 -1.72 5.13 -0.52
C HIS A 49 -1.59 3.70 0.04
N VAL A 50 -0.43 3.34 0.61
CA VAL A 50 -0.22 2.03 1.26
C VAL A 50 -1.22 1.83 2.39
N ASN A 51 -1.46 2.86 3.22
CA ASN A 51 -2.41 2.79 4.32
C ASN A 51 -3.85 2.67 3.83
N ALA A 52 -4.24 3.43 2.80
CA ALA A 52 -5.56 3.34 2.20
C ALA A 52 -5.83 1.93 1.64
N VAL A 53 -4.88 1.39 0.88
CA VAL A 53 -4.96 0.03 0.33
C VAL A 53 -4.96 -1.02 1.42
N THR A 54 -4.13 -0.88 2.45
CA THR A 54 -4.12 -1.77 3.62
C THR A 54 -5.51 -1.82 4.28
N SER A 55 -6.18 -0.68 4.42
CA SER A 55 -7.53 -0.62 4.99
C SER A 55 -8.54 -1.37 4.12
N ILE A 56 -8.51 -1.16 2.80
CA ILE A 56 -9.38 -1.85 1.84
C ILE A 56 -9.17 -3.36 1.90
N ILE A 57 -7.90 -3.82 1.90
CA ILE A 57 -7.58 -5.24 1.98
C ILE A 57 -8.05 -5.82 3.30
N LYS A 58 -7.85 -5.11 4.42
CA LYS A 58 -8.27 -5.57 5.74
C LYS A 58 -9.78 -5.79 5.80
N GLU A 59 -10.56 -4.82 5.33
CA GLU A 59 -12.02 -4.92 5.26
C GLU A 59 -12.45 -6.08 4.38
N ARG A 60 -11.94 -6.15 3.15
CA ARG A 60 -12.27 -7.22 2.20
C ARG A 60 -11.91 -8.62 2.70
N VAL A 61 -10.74 -8.79 3.33
CA VAL A 61 -10.33 -10.08 3.91
C VAL A 61 -11.18 -10.42 5.14
N GLN A 62 -11.53 -9.43 5.96
CA GLN A 62 -12.40 -9.63 7.12
C GLN A 62 -13.81 -10.06 6.68
N ASP A 63 -14.37 -9.43 5.66
CA ASP A 63 -15.69 -9.78 5.12
C ASP A 63 -15.67 -11.20 4.53
N ALA A 64 -14.64 -11.54 3.75
CA ALA A 64 -14.47 -12.88 3.19
C ALA A 64 -14.16 -13.98 4.23
N LEU A 65 -13.70 -13.62 5.44
CA LEU A 65 -13.61 -14.56 6.56
C LEU A 65 -14.96 -14.77 7.27
N ILE A 66 -15.87 -13.80 7.19
CA ILE A 66 -17.19 -13.87 7.85
C ILE A 66 -18.22 -14.52 6.94
N ASP A 67 -18.20 -14.19 5.64
CA ASP A 67 -19.12 -14.71 4.64
C ASP A 67 -18.39 -15.59 3.61
N GLU A 68 -18.67 -16.88 3.69
CA GLU A 68 -18.15 -17.93 2.81
C GLU A 68 -18.52 -17.72 1.33
N ASN A 69 -19.51 -16.86 1.02
CA ASN A 69 -19.90 -16.56 -0.36
C ASN A 69 -19.08 -15.42 -1.00
N ILE A 70 -18.22 -14.76 -0.23
CA ILE A 70 -17.39 -13.67 -0.74
C ILE A 70 -16.08 -14.25 -1.27
N ASP A 71 -16.00 -14.30 -2.59
CA ASP A 71 -14.79 -14.68 -3.30
C ASP A 71 -13.89 -13.47 -3.57
N LEU A 72 -12.58 -13.68 -3.43
CA LEU A 72 -11.56 -12.68 -3.75
C LEU A 72 -11.02 -12.88 -5.18
N PRO A 73 -10.79 -11.82 -5.96
CA PRO A 73 -10.33 -11.95 -7.34
C PRO A 73 -8.82 -12.21 -7.42
N TYR A 74 -8.41 -13.25 -8.15
CA TYR A 74 -7.00 -13.46 -8.46
C TYR A 74 -6.49 -12.54 -9.56
N VAL A 75 -5.20 -12.17 -9.49
CA VAL A 75 -4.54 -11.38 -10.55
C VAL A 75 -4.50 -12.13 -11.89
N SER A 76 -4.41 -13.45 -11.88
CA SER A 76 -4.42 -14.29 -13.10
C SER A 76 -5.81 -14.46 -13.73
N GLY A 77 -6.84 -13.92 -13.10
CA GLY A 77 -8.24 -14.25 -13.37
C GLY A 77 -8.69 -15.47 -12.58
N GLY A 78 -9.95 -15.44 -12.13
CA GLY A 78 -10.56 -16.46 -11.26
C GLY A 78 -10.91 -15.91 -9.87
N THR A 79 -11.47 -16.78 -9.05
CA THR A 79 -11.91 -16.47 -7.69
C THR A 79 -11.17 -17.31 -6.65
N PHE A 80 -11.07 -16.74 -5.45
CA PHE A 80 -10.40 -17.32 -4.30
C PHE A 80 -11.30 -17.30 -3.08
N ASN A 81 -11.59 -18.49 -2.55
CA ASN A 81 -12.33 -18.64 -1.32
C ASN A 81 -11.37 -18.80 -0.13
N ILE A 82 -11.43 -17.88 0.84
CA ILE A 82 -10.51 -17.90 1.99
C ILE A 82 -10.78 -19.11 2.89
N ILE A 83 -12.03 -19.52 3.04
CA ILE A 83 -12.44 -20.59 3.96
C ILE A 83 -11.95 -21.94 3.46
N ASP A 84 -12.07 -22.20 2.15
CA ASP A 84 -11.49 -23.38 1.51
C ASP A 84 -9.97 -23.42 1.64
N PHE A 85 -9.33 -22.26 1.50
CA PHE A 85 -7.88 -22.12 1.67
C PHE A 85 -7.44 -22.43 3.10
N ILE A 86 -8.12 -21.90 4.11
CA ILE A 86 -7.82 -22.21 5.51
C ILE A 86 -8.03 -23.70 5.76
N SER A 87 -9.19 -24.23 5.38
CA SER A 87 -9.58 -25.62 5.63
C SER A 87 -8.59 -26.63 5.04
N SER A 88 -8.12 -26.37 3.82
CA SER A 88 -7.12 -27.21 3.15
C SER A 88 -5.72 -27.14 3.80
N ASN A 89 -5.39 -26.03 4.48
CA ASN A 89 -4.09 -25.81 5.09
C ASN A 89 -4.05 -26.05 6.62
N ILE A 90 -5.17 -26.40 7.26
CA ILE A 90 -5.20 -26.87 8.66
C ILE A 90 -4.41 -28.18 8.81
N VAL A 91 -4.50 -29.07 7.83
CA VAL A 91 -3.86 -30.40 7.86
C VAL A 91 -2.42 -30.35 7.29
N GLY A 92 -2.03 -29.24 6.66
CA GLY A 92 -0.71 -29.02 6.08
C GLY A 92 0.21 -28.15 6.96
N ASP A 93 1.48 -28.03 6.59
CA ASP A 93 2.48 -27.14 7.22
C ASP A 93 2.25 -25.64 6.90
N GLY A 94 0.98 -25.28 6.66
CA GLY A 94 0.55 -24.01 6.11
C GLY A 94 0.76 -23.83 4.61
N GLY A 95 0.28 -22.70 4.11
CA GLY A 95 0.29 -22.37 2.69
C GLY A 95 0.26 -20.87 2.42
N GLU A 96 0.61 -20.49 1.19
CA GLU A 96 0.48 -19.13 0.66
C GLU A 96 -0.47 -19.16 -0.54
N SER A 97 -1.35 -18.16 -0.64
CA SER A 97 -2.26 -18.00 -1.76
C SER A 97 -1.54 -17.49 -3.01
N ASP A 98 -2.14 -17.75 -4.17
CA ASP A 98 -1.81 -17.01 -5.37
C ASP A 98 -2.08 -15.50 -5.18
N PRO A 99 -1.45 -14.63 -6.00
CA PRO A 99 -1.62 -13.18 -5.91
C PRO A 99 -3.06 -12.74 -6.12
N ILE A 100 -3.59 -11.97 -5.16
CA ILE A 100 -4.95 -11.46 -5.15
C ILE A 100 -4.95 -9.98 -5.56
N GLU A 101 -5.86 -9.63 -6.44
CA GLU A 101 -5.97 -8.29 -7.01
C GLU A 101 -6.60 -7.30 -6.03
N VAL A 102 -6.06 -6.07 -6.02
CA VAL A 102 -6.65 -4.93 -5.34
C VAL A 102 -7.13 -3.96 -6.39
N GLU A 103 -8.44 -3.74 -6.45
CA GLU A 103 -8.98 -2.65 -7.23
C GLU A 103 -8.77 -1.34 -6.45
N TYR A 104 -7.74 -0.60 -6.85
CA TYR A 104 -7.41 0.69 -6.26
C TYR A 104 -7.26 1.74 -7.37
N SER A 105 -8.32 2.51 -7.56
CA SER A 105 -8.31 3.73 -8.38
C SER A 105 -7.96 4.91 -7.48
N SER A 106 -6.85 5.59 -7.76
CA SER A 106 -6.63 6.92 -7.20
C SER A 106 -7.38 7.93 -8.07
N ASP A 107 -8.41 8.58 -7.53
CA ASP A 107 -9.24 9.59 -8.22
C ASP A 107 -8.45 10.82 -8.72
N ASP A 108 -7.17 10.93 -8.35
CA ASP A 108 -6.27 11.95 -8.88
C ASP A 108 -5.81 11.56 -10.29
N GLY A 109 -6.58 12.06 -11.27
CA GLY A 109 -6.27 11.99 -12.69
C GLY A 109 -4.78 12.14 -13.00
N GLU A 110 -4.24 11.11 -13.64
CA GLU A 110 -3.00 11.08 -14.43
C GLU A 110 -1.61 10.91 -13.77
N LYS A 111 -1.39 10.83 -12.44
CA LYS A 111 0.02 10.80 -11.95
C LYS A 111 0.51 9.66 -11.06
N ASN A 112 -0.35 8.89 -10.40
CA ASN A 112 0.11 7.84 -9.47
C ASN A 112 -0.58 6.50 -9.73
N ASN A 113 -0.17 5.80 -10.78
CA ASN A 113 -0.53 4.39 -11.02
C ASN A 113 0.24 3.47 -10.05
N TYR A 114 0.03 3.62 -8.74
CA TYR A 114 0.48 2.60 -7.80
C TYR A 114 -0.38 1.35 -8.00
N LYS A 115 0.23 0.25 -8.43
CA LYS A 115 -0.44 -1.03 -8.58
C LYS A 115 -0.11 -1.90 -7.38
N PHE A 116 -1.15 -2.44 -6.75
CA PHE A 116 -1.03 -3.25 -5.55
C PHE A 116 -1.60 -4.65 -5.79
N PHE A 117 -1.06 -5.61 -5.05
CA PHE A 117 -1.64 -6.95 -4.90
C PHE A 117 -1.31 -7.45 -3.49
N TYR A 118 -1.97 -8.50 -3.05
CA TYR A 118 -1.66 -9.13 -1.77
C TYR A 118 -1.67 -10.65 -1.88
N ARG A 119 -1.10 -11.29 -0.87
CA ARG A 119 -1.15 -12.73 -0.67
C ARG A 119 -1.59 -13.03 0.75
N LEU A 120 -2.35 -14.10 0.90
CA LEU A 120 -2.70 -14.64 2.21
C LEU A 120 -1.76 -15.80 2.54
N SER A 121 -1.28 -15.85 3.77
CA SER A 121 -0.67 -17.06 4.31
C SER A 121 -1.41 -17.53 5.55
N TYR A 122 -1.49 -18.84 5.68
CA TYR A 122 -2.09 -19.50 6.84
C TYR A 122 -1.11 -20.55 7.34
N HIS A 123 -0.71 -20.42 8.60
CA HIS A 123 0.03 -21.45 9.34
C HIS A 123 -0.77 -21.72 10.61
N HIS A 124 -1.20 -22.96 10.79
CA HIS A 124 -2.13 -23.34 11.86
C HIS A 124 -1.62 -22.89 13.23
N ASP A 125 -0.36 -23.23 13.57
CA ASP A 125 0.29 -22.86 14.84
C ASP A 125 0.34 -21.34 15.12
N SER A 126 0.31 -20.51 14.06
CA SER A 126 0.39 -19.05 14.19
C SER A 126 -0.97 -18.36 14.08
N CYS A 127 -1.97 -19.04 13.50
CA CYS A 127 -3.23 -18.44 13.07
C CYS A 127 -4.46 -19.02 13.76
N TYR A 128 -4.34 -20.22 14.34
CA TYR A 128 -5.37 -20.84 15.15
C TYR A 128 -5.09 -20.60 16.64
N ASP A 129 -6.15 -20.38 17.40
CA ASP A 129 -6.11 -20.26 18.85
C ASP A 129 -7.22 -21.16 19.43
N GLU A 130 -6.81 -22.17 20.20
CA GLU A 130 -7.73 -23.14 20.82
C GLU A 130 -8.71 -22.46 21.79
N GLU A 131 -8.34 -21.32 22.41
CA GLU A 131 -9.23 -20.58 23.30
C GLU A 131 -10.36 -19.86 22.52
N TYR A 132 -10.18 -19.68 21.21
CA TYR A 132 -11.07 -18.94 20.33
C TYR A 132 -11.40 -19.74 19.07
N GLU A 133 -12.04 -20.90 19.25
CA GLU A 133 -12.40 -21.85 18.17
C GLU A 133 -13.16 -21.24 16.97
N THR A 134 -13.81 -20.08 17.15
CA THR A 134 -14.57 -19.41 16.08
C THR A 134 -13.89 -18.19 15.48
N VAL A 135 -12.66 -17.89 15.91
CA VAL A 135 -11.86 -16.81 15.35
C VAL A 135 -10.79 -17.42 14.46
N TYR A 136 -10.94 -17.24 13.15
CA TYR A 136 -9.86 -17.56 12.22
C TYR A 136 -9.01 -16.33 11.98
N HIS A 137 -7.71 -16.55 11.95
CA HIS A 137 -6.76 -15.55 11.50
C HIS A 137 -6.08 -15.95 10.20
N VAL A 138 -5.68 -14.95 9.42
CA VAL A 138 -4.81 -15.08 8.26
C VAL A 138 -3.76 -13.98 8.28
N ILE A 139 -2.59 -14.27 7.73
CA ILE A 139 -1.53 -13.28 7.56
C ILE A 139 -1.66 -12.71 6.14
N VAL A 140 -1.71 -11.39 6.05
CA VAL A 140 -1.84 -10.64 4.80
C VAL A 140 -0.49 -10.00 4.50
N SER A 141 0.06 -10.30 3.33
CA SER A 141 1.26 -9.64 2.81
C SER A 141 0.90 -8.76 1.62
N VAL A 142 1.12 -7.44 1.73
CA VAL A 142 0.79 -6.43 0.72
C VAL A 142 2.03 -6.06 -0.06
N TYR A 143 1.88 -6.00 -1.38
CA TYR A 143 2.95 -5.71 -2.32
C TYR A 143 2.61 -4.53 -3.21
N LEU A 144 3.62 -3.71 -3.48
CA LEU A 144 3.55 -2.57 -4.39
C LEU A 144 4.46 -2.81 -5.59
N VAL A 145 3.91 -2.68 -6.79
CA VAL A 145 4.66 -2.75 -8.04
C VAL A 145 5.64 -1.58 -8.13
N ASN A 146 6.85 -1.86 -8.61
CA ASN A 146 7.90 -0.86 -8.78
C ASN A 146 7.43 0.24 -9.73
N ARG A 147 7.66 1.51 -9.33
CA ARG A 147 7.16 2.69 -10.05
C ARG A 147 7.67 2.79 -11.50
N ASP A 148 8.88 2.30 -11.76
CA ASP A 148 9.51 2.29 -13.09
C ASP A 148 8.92 1.22 -14.02
N PHE A 149 8.19 0.25 -13.48
CA PHE A 149 7.57 -0.82 -14.24
C PHE A 149 6.26 -0.35 -14.90
N LYS A 150 6.20 -0.45 -16.24
CA LYS A 150 5.06 0.02 -17.04
C LYS A 150 4.16 -1.09 -17.59
N GLY A 151 4.49 -2.35 -17.29
CA GLY A 151 3.72 -3.51 -17.74
C GLY A 151 2.45 -3.76 -16.92
N THR A 152 1.79 -4.90 -17.16
CA THR A 152 0.60 -5.33 -16.42
C THR A 152 0.96 -5.82 -15.01
N LEU A 153 -0.03 -5.95 -14.11
CA LEU A 153 0.20 -6.48 -12.77
C LEU A 153 0.77 -7.91 -12.81
N GLN A 154 0.26 -8.75 -13.71
CA GLN A 154 0.72 -10.12 -13.89
C GLN A 154 2.17 -10.21 -14.39
N GLU A 155 2.57 -9.32 -15.32
CA GLU A 155 3.97 -9.24 -15.77
C GLU A 155 4.89 -8.77 -14.65
N ALA A 156 4.46 -7.81 -13.83
CA ALA A 156 5.23 -7.33 -12.69
C ALA A 156 5.52 -8.45 -11.69
N ILE A 157 4.52 -9.31 -11.42
CA ILE A 157 4.66 -10.44 -10.51
C ILE A 157 5.62 -11.48 -11.10
N THR A 158 5.40 -11.88 -12.36
CA THR A 158 6.25 -12.87 -13.05
C THR A 158 7.72 -12.44 -13.10
N GLN A 159 7.99 -11.14 -13.24
CA GLN A 159 9.34 -10.58 -13.31
C GLN A 159 9.90 -10.12 -11.96
N ASN A 160 9.19 -10.36 -10.84
CA ASN A 160 9.56 -9.92 -9.50
C ASN A 160 9.87 -8.40 -9.42
N LYS A 161 9.02 -7.58 -10.04
CA LYS A 161 9.13 -6.12 -10.09
C LYS A 161 8.21 -5.45 -9.07
N TYR A 162 8.28 -5.89 -7.82
CA TYR A 162 7.47 -5.37 -6.73
C TYR A 162 8.25 -5.42 -5.41
N ASN A 163 7.76 -4.69 -4.40
CA ASN A 163 8.30 -4.72 -3.03
C ASN A 163 7.18 -5.04 -2.04
N SER A 164 7.50 -5.79 -0.98
CA SER A 164 6.63 -5.88 0.19
C SER A 164 6.55 -4.51 0.86
N VAL A 165 5.34 -4.04 1.14
CA VAL A 165 5.09 -2.74 1.76
C VAL A 165 4.38 -2.83 3.10
N ASN A 166 3.66 -3.93 3.36
CA ASN A 166 3.02 -4.15 4.64
C ASN A 166 2.77 -5.64 4.88
N ILE A 167 2.83 -6.07 6.14
CA ILE A 167 2.45 -7.42 6.57
C ILE A 167 1.66 -7.29 7.87
N PHE A 168 0.47 -7.88 7.93
CA PHE A 168 -0.38 -7.81 9.12
C PHE A 168 -1.26 -9.05 9.26
N LYS A 169 -1.69 -9.33 10.49
CA LYS A 169 -2.62 -10.42 10.81
C LYS A 169 -4.05 -9.86 10.83
N VAL A 170 -4.96 -10.50 10.10
CA VAL A 170 -6.40 -10.21 10.13
C VAL A 170 -7.09 -11.41 10.77
N GLY A 171 -8.07 -11.17 11.61
CA GLY A 171 -8.96 -12.23 12.07
C GLY A 171 -10.39 -11.77 12.12
N ALA A 172 -11.31 -12.72 12.05
CA ALA A 172 -12.73 -12.48 12.15
C ALA A 172 -13.39 -13.58 12.97
N ASP A 173 -14.40 -13.20 13.76
CA ASP A 173 -15.25 -14.14 14.48
C ASP A 173 -16.40 -14.58 13.56
N VAL A 174 -16.37 -15.86 13.18
CA VAL A 174 -17.31 -16.45 12.22
C VAL A 174 -18.68 -16.70 12.87
N ARG A 175 -18.81 -16.59 14.22
CA ARG A 175 -20.14 -16.64 14.89
C ARG A 175 -21.06 -15.48 14.53
N LYS A 176 -20.53 -14.36 14.00
CA LYS A 176 -21.35 -13.18 13.63
C LYS A 176 -22.46 -13.49 12.62
N LYS A 177 -22.34 -14.56 11.83
CA LYS A 177 -23.38 -15.02 10.89
C LYS A 177 -24.63 -15.57 11.60
N LEU A 178 -24.49 -16.19 12.78
CA LEU A 178 -25.63 -16.82 13.47
C LEU A 178 -26.63 -15.80 14.05
N HIS A 179 -26.14 -14.63 14.47
CA HIS A 179 -27.00 -13.61 15.08
C HIS A 179 -27.70 -12.70 14.06
N ALA A 180 -27.13 -12.48 12.87
CA ALA A 180 -27.74 -11.62 11.84
C ALA A 180 -28.92 -12.27 11.09
N HIS A 181 -29.05 -13.60 11.13
CA HIS A 181 -30.20 -14.33 10.56
C HIS A 181 -31.31 -14.65 11.57
N SER A 182 -31.13 -14.29 12.85
CA SER A 182 -32.12 -14.56 13.90
C SER A 182 -33.04 -13.36 14.19
N GLU A 183 -32.85 -12.23 13.50
CA GLU A 183 -33.70 -11.04 13.59
C GLU A 183 -34.54 -10.87 12.30
N GLU A 184 -35.27 -11.91 11.87
CA GLU A 184 -36.46 -11.68 11.05
C GLU A 184 -37.64 -11.36 11.99
N PRO A 185 -38.37 -10.25 11.79
CA PRO A 185 -39.51 -9.91 12.63
C PRO A 185 -40.62 -10.93 12.40
N GLY A 186 -41.01 -11.61 13.47
CA GLY A 186 -42.11 -12.58 13.45
C GLY A 186 -43.37 -11.98 12.84
N GLU A 187 -43.95 -12.69 11.88
CA GLU A 187 -45.35 -12.54 11.52
C GLU A 187 -46.20 -12.84 12.76
N GLU A 188 -46.82 -11.81 13.32
CA GLU A 188 -47.91 -11.98 14.29
C GLU A 188 -49.19 -12.49 13.57
N PRO A 189 -49.97 -13.35 14.24
CA PRO A 189 -51.14 -14.05 13.67
C PRO A 189 -52.37 -13.17 13.40
#